data_AF-A0A352KUU2-F1
#
_entry.id   AF-A0A352KUU2-F1
#
_cell.length_a   1.000
_cell.length_b   1.000
_cell.length_c   1.000
_cell.angle_alpha   90.00
_cell.angle_beta   90.00
_cell.angle_gamma   90.00
#
_symmetry.space_group_name_H-M   'P 1'
#
loop_
_entity.id
_entity.type
_entity.pdbx_description
1 polymer ?
#
loop_
_entity_poly.entity_id
_entity_poly.type
_entity_poly.pdbx_seq_one_letter_code
_entity_poly.pdbx_strand_id
1 'polypeptide(L)'
;MLQGQQVVFSFADDEFYHLSPYRVSAASSLTSCTAETLSEVLQAVQRTATLLHLQDGIFHLQFIRRPDGRPAILDVCRRAPGDLYVDLVRHATGVPYAEWIVKAAAGIPFSVPPALPPQRAITRHCLMADHSGIMQDIRLDPDVDARIFDRMIWGQPGTQVTDPGLQKFGIVFVDHGNVTQLRSEAPRLQQLLQCRVI
;
A
#
# COMPACT_ATOMS: atom_id res chain seq x y z
N MET A 1 -4.64 -11.22 7.48
CA MET A 1 -4.18 -12.58 7.82
C MET A 1 -5.33 -13.38 8.36
N LEU A 2 -5.46 -14.62 7.91
CA LEU A 2 -6.43 -15.58 8.40
C LEU A 2 -5.76 -16.63 9.30
N GLN A 3 -6.47 -17.02 10.36
CA GLN A 3 -6.23 -18.26 11.11
C GLN A 3 -7.57 -18.93 11.40
N GLY A 4 -7.70 -20.22 11.07
CA GLY A 4 -8.96 -20.96 11.27
C GLY A 4 -10.16 -20.27 10.59
N GLN A 5 -9.95 -19.72 9.39
CA GLN A 5 -10.94 -18.95 8.60
C GLN A 5 -11.44 -17.65 9.26
N GLN A 6 -10.85 -17.22 10.37
CA GLN A 6 -11.10 -15.92 11.01
C GLN A 6 -10.02 -14.91 10.66
N VAL A 7 -10.38 -13.62 10.60
CA VAL A 7 -9.39 -12.56 10.40
C VAL A 7 -8.71 -12.25 11.74
N VAL A 8 -7.41 -12.53 11.83
CA VAL A 8 -6.60 -12.27 13.05
C VAL A 8 -5.76 -11.00 12.95
N PHE A 9 -5.57 -10.48 11.74
CA PHE A 9 -4.90 -9.20 11.49
C PHE A 9 -5.42 -8.60 10.19
N SER A 10 -5.69 -7.30 10.19
CA SER A 10 -6.10 -6.54 9.00
C SER A 10 -5.37 -5.21 8.92
N PHE A 11 -5.08 -4.80 7.70
CA PHE A 11 -4.55 -3.48 7.37
C PHE A 11 -5.30 -2.99 6.14
N ALA A 12 -5.64 -1.71 6.12
CA ALA A 12 -6.30 -1.05 5.00
C ALA A 12 -5.59 0.29 4.74
N ASP A 13 -5.37 0.56 3.46
CA ASP A 13 -4.74 1.77 2.96
C ASP A 13 -5.65 2.48 1.97
N ASP A 14 -5.34 3.75 1.73
CA ASP A 14 -5.93 4.54 0.65
C ASP A 14 -4.95 4.59 -0.52
N GLU A 15 -5.43 4.23 -1.72
CA GLU A 15 -4.64 4.22 -2.96
C GLU A 15 -4.75 5.56 -3.71
N PHE A 16 -3.63 6.01 -4.27
CA PHE A 16 -3.52 7.22 -5.09
C PHE A 16 -2.97 6.92 -6.47
N TYR A 17 -3.38 7.73 -7.44
CA TYR A 17 -3.22 7.45 -8.87
C TYR A 17 -2.36 8.53 -9.55
N HIS A 18 -1.62 8.13 -10.59
CA HIS A 18 -0.82 9.02 -11.42
C HIS A 18 -1.08 8.72 -12.89
N LEU A 19 -1.48 9.73 -13.67
CA LEU A 19 -1.88 9.68 -15.09
C LEU A 19 -3.07 8.77 -15.45
N SER A 20 -3.31 7.68 -14.70
CA SER A 20 -4.39 6.72 -14.94
C SER A 20 -5.17 6.44 -13.65
N PRO A 21 -6.52 6.54 -13.66
CA PRO A 21 -7.35 6.24 -12.49
C PRO A 21 -7.42 4.75 -12.17
N TYR A 22 -6.80 3.89 -12.98
CA TYR A 22 -6.84 2.43 -12.83
C TYR A 22 -5.50 1.86 -12.35
N ARG A 23 -4.52 2.71 -12.05
CA ARG A 23 -3.17 2.27 -11.69
C ARG A 23 -2.65 2.98 -10.46
N VAL A 24 -2.44 2.18 -9.43
CA VAL A 24 -1.94 2.65 -8.15
C VAL A 24 -0.50 3.12 -8.29
N SER A 25 -0.27 4.35 -7.87
CA SER A 25 1.03 5.01 -7.83
C SER A 25 1.51 5.24 -6.41
N ALA A 26 0.61 5.32 -5.43
CA ALA A 26 0.96 5.40 -4.02
C ALA A 26 -0.14 4.79 -3.14
N ALA A 27 0.21 4.47 -1.91
CA ALA A 27 -0.70 3.96 -0.90
C ALA A 27 -0.34 4.55 0.47
N SER A 28 -1.33 5.03 1.21
CA SER A 28 -1.13 5.55 2.57
C SER A 28 -1.84 4.71 3.61
N SER A 29 -1.17 4.47 4.72
CA SER A 29 -1.79 3.97 5.96
C SER A 29 -2.90 4.89 6.48
N LEU A 30 -3.58 4.49 7.56
CA LEU A 30 -4.66 5.27 8.19
C LEU A 30 -5.79 5.59 7.21
N THR A 31 -6.38 4.53 6.64
CA THR A 31 -7.46 4.63 5.66
C THR A 31 -8.56 5.63 6.04
N SER A 32 -9.12 6.28 5.03
CA SER A 32 -10.31 7.13 5.14
C SER A 32 -11.62 6.35 5.27
N CYS A 33 -11.60 5.02 5.16
CA CYS A 33 -12.77 4.18 5.38
C CYS A 33 -13.26 4.24 6.83
N THR A 34 -14.57 4.13 7.02
CA THR A 34 -15.17 4.09 8.36
C THR A 34 -15.04 2.70 8.97
N ALA A 35 -15.24 2.61 10.29
CA ALA A 35 -15.24 1.33 11.00
C ALA A 35 -16.34 0.39 10.47
N GLU A 36 -17.49 0.92 10.07
CA GLU A 36 -18.61 0.18 9.50
C GLU A 36 -18.24 -0.43 8.14
N THR A 37 -17.65 0.37 7.23
CA THR A 37 -17.17 -0.12 5.93
C THR A 37 -16.14 -1.24 6.12
N LEU A 38 -15.17 -1.04 7.01
CA LEU A 38 -14.15 -2.07 7.28
C LEU A 38 -14.77 -3.33 7.89
N SER A 39 -15.74 -3.20 8.80
CA SER A 39 -16.45 -4.33 9.37
C SER A 39 -17.18 -5.15 8.30
N GLU A 40 -17.87 -4.52 7.34
CA GLU A 40 -18.50 -5.21 6.21
C GLU A 40 -17.49 -5.97 5.35
N VAL A 41 -16.33 -5.36 5.06
CA VAL A 41 -15.24 -6.04 4.31
C VAL A 41 -14.73 -7.25 5.09
N LEU A 42 -14.44 -7.11 6.39
CA LEU A 42 -13.92 -8.20 7.21
C LEU A 42 -14.92 -9.35 7.32
N GLN A 43 -16.21 -9.06 7.47
CA GLN A 43 -17.27 -10.09 7.45
C GLN A 43 -17.33 -10.82 6.11
N ALA A 44 -17.20 -10.10 4.99
CA ALA A 44 -17.16 -10.71 3.66
C ALA A 44 -15.92 -11.60 3.47
N VAL A 45 -14.76 -11.19 3.99
CA VAL A 45 -13.53 -12.01 4.00
C VAL A 45 -13.73 -13.30 4.78
N GLN A 46 -14.26 -13.23 6.01
CA GLN A 46 -14.49 -14.42 6.83
C GLN A 46 -15.54 -15.35 6.21
N ARG A 47 -16.64 -14.80 5.69
CA ARG A 47 -17.65 -15.58 4.96
C ARG A 47 -17.04 -16.31 3.76
N THR A 48 -16.20 -15.62 3.00
CA THR A 48 -15.49 -16.22 1.86
C THR A 48 -14.54 -17.31 2.31
N ALA A 49 -13.79 -17.07 3.38
CA ALA A 49 -12.87 -18.04 3.97
C ALA A 49 -13.60 -19.31 4.42
N THR A 50 -14.75 -19.18 5.08
CA THR A 50 -15.58 -20.31 5.49
C THR A 50 -16.13 -21.09 4.30
N LEU A 51 -16.77 -20.39 3.34
CA LEU A 51 -17.42 -21.04 2.20
C LEU A 51 -16.43 -21.79 1.30
N LEU A 52 -15.20 -21.30 1.18
CA LEU A 52 -14.17 -21.90 0.34
C LEU A 52 -13.18 -22.78 1.11
N HIS A 53 -13.40 -22.98 2.41
CA HIS A 53 -12.50 -23.73 3.30
C HIS A 53 -11.03 -23.27 3.18
N LEU A 54 -10.82 -21.95 3.16
CA LEU A 54 -9.49 -21.38 2.98
C LEU A 54 -8.60 -21.69 4.18
N GLN A 55 -7.35 -22.04 3.87
CA GLN A 55 -6.29 -22.27 4.84
C GLN A 55 -5.81 -20.95 5.48
N ASP A 56 -5.00 -21.06 6.51
CA ASP A 56 -4.34 -19.94 7.17
C ASP A 56 -3.47 -19.14 6.19
N GLY A 57 -3.25 -17.86 6.49
CA GLY A 57 -2.37 -17.00 5.71
C GLY A 57 -3.02 -15.75 5.12
N ILE A 58 -2.35 -15.15 4.14
CA ILE A 58 -2.74 -13.85 3.60
C ILE A 58 -4.03 -13.91 2.78
N PHE A 59 -4.94 -12.97 3.04
CA PHE A 59 -6.09 -12.68 2.19
C PHE A 59 -5.95 -11.21 1.77
N HIS A 60 -5.51 -10.99 0.53
CA HIS A 60 -5.33 -9.66 -0.04
C HIS A 60 -6.50 -9.37 -0.98
N LEU A 61 -7.08 -8.19 -0.89
CA LEU A 61 -8.24 -7.80 -1.69
C LEU A 61 -8.19 -6.32 -2.03
N GLN A 62 -8.83 -5.95 -3.13
CA GLN A 62 -9.13 -4.58 -3.48
C GLN A 62 -10.63 -4.35 -3.40
N PHE A 63 -11.04 -3.20 -2.90
CA PHE A 63 -12.44 -2.81 -2.82
C PHE A 63 -12.60 -1.31 -3.01
N ILE A 64 -13.78 -0.89 -3.43
CA ILE A 64 -14.16 0.53 -3.53
C ILE A 64 -15.37 0.81 -2.67
N ARG A 65 -15.46 2.02 -2.11
CA ARG A 65 -16.66 2.50 -1.42
C ARG A 65 -17.64 3.05 -2.45
N ARG A 66 -18.82 2.46 -2.52
CA ARG A 66 -19.90 2.90 -3.42
C ARG A 66 -20.55 4.20 -2.89
N PRO A 67 -21.34 4.93 -3.71
CA PRO A 67 -22.07 6.11 -3.28
C PRO A 67 -23.03 5.88 -2.10
N ASP A 68 -23.52 4.65 -1.92
CA ASP A 68 -24.36 4.24 -0.79
C ASP A 68 -23.57 4.00 0.52
N GLY A 69 -22.25 4.23 0.52
CA GLY A 69 -21.36 4.03 1.65
C GLY A 69 -20.86 2.60 1.84
N ARG A 70 -21.38 1.63 1.08
CA ARG A 70 -21.04 0.22 1.24
C ARG A 70 -19.84 -0.19 0.38
N PRO A 71 -19.02 -1.15 0.84
CA PRO A 71 -17.88 -1.64 0.06
C PRO A 71 -18.35 -2.55 -1.09
N ALA A 72 -17.64 -2.48 -2.23
CA ALA A 72 -17.71 -3.45 -3.32
C ALA A 72 -16.32 -4.06 -3.52
N ILE A 73 -16.20 -5.37 -3.29
CA ILE A 73 -14.95 -6.11 -3.53
C ILE A 73 -14.75 -6.25 -5.04
N LEU A 74 -13.55 -5.89 -5.51
CA LEU A 74 -13.17 -5.91 -6.92
C LEU A 74 -12.30 -7.12 -7.26
N ASP A 75 -11.28 -7.36 -6.45
CA ASP A 75 -10.31 -8.43 -6.64
C ASP A 75 -9.96 -9.08 -5.30
N VAL A 76 -9.63 -10.37 -5.34
CA VAL A 76 -9.20 -11.17 -4.19
C VAL A 76 -8.06 -12.08 -4.62
N CYS A 77 -6.96 -12.07 -3.87
CA CYS A 77 -5.85 -12.99 -4.08
C CYS A 77 -5.22 -13.50 -2.77
N ARG A 78 -4.60 -14.68 -2.85
CA ARG A 78 -3.93 -15.38 -1.75
C ARG A 78 -2.41 -15.33 -1.91
N ARG A 79 -1.88 -14.15 -2.26
CA ARG A 79 -0.44 -13.89 -2.42
C ARG A 79 -0.03 -12.59 -1.75
N ALA A 80 1.27 -12.41 -1.53
CA ALA A 80 1.80 -11.12 -1.13
C ALA A 80 1.44 -10.02 -2.15
N PRO A 81 1.02 -8.83 -1.68
CA PRO A 81 0.89 -7.68 -2.56
C PRO A 81 2.27 -7.27 -3.09
N GLY A 82 2.30 -6.77 -4.32
CA GLY A 82 3.54 -6.37 -4.97
C GLY A 82 4.07 -5.05 -4.43
N ASP A 83 5.02 -4.46 -5.15
CA ASP A 83 5.30 -3.03 -5.03
C ASP A 83 5.77 -2.59 -3.62
N LEU A 84 6.29 -3.48 -2.77
CA LEU A 84 6.68 -3.17 -1.38
C LEU A 84 5.49 -2.80 -0.46
N TYR A 85 4.28 -3.26 -0.76
CA TYR A 85 3.15 -3.15 0.18
C TYR A 85 3.39 -3.89 1.49
N VAL A 86 4.13 -5.01 1.44
CA VAL A 86 4.52 -5.73 2.66
C VAL A 86 5.35 -4.83 3.58
N ASP A 87 6.22 -4.00 3.01
CA ASP A 87 6.98 -3.00 3.76
C ASP A 87 6.13 -1.84 4.25
N LEU A 88 5.13 -1.38 3.48
CA LEU A 88 4.15 -0.40 3.97
C LEU A 88 3.49 -0.88 5.26
N VAL A 89 3.00 -2.12 5.29
CA VAL A 89 2.37 -2.70 6.49
C VAL A 89 3.37 -2.76 7.65
N ARG A 90 4.59 -3.24 7.40
CA ARG A 90 5.65 -3.30 8.41
C ARG A 90 5.98 -1.92 8.98
N HIS A 91 6.15 -0.93 8.12
CA HIS A 91 6.51 0.43 8.50
C HIS A 91 5.38 1.15 9.26
N ALA A 92 4.12 0.91 8.86
CA ALA A 92 2.95 1.51 9.48
C ALA A 92 2.61 0.87 10.84
N THR A 93 2.82 -0.45 11.01
CA THR A 93 2.31 -1.20 12.17
C THR A 93 3.40 -1.80 13.07
N GLY A 94 4.65 -1.87 12.60
CA GLY A 94 5.75 -2.54 13.29
C GLY A 94 5.67 -4.08 13.29
N VAL A 95 4.63 -4.68 12.71
CA VAL A 95 4.45 -6.14 12.74
C VAL A 95 5.37 -6.85 11.75
N PRO A 96 5.82 -8.08 12.06
CA PRO A 96 6.65 -8.88 11.15
C PRO A 96 5.81 -9.51 10.03
N TYR A 97 5.15 -8.66 9.22
CA TYR A 97 4.14 -9.09 8.26
C TYR A 97 4.67 -10.09 7.22
N ALA A 98 5.89 -9.85 6.70
CA ALA A 98 6.57 -10.77 5.78
C ALA A 98 6.77 -12.16 6.41
N GLU A 99 7.18 -12.21 7.69
CA GLU A 99 7.39 -13.45 8.42
C GLU A 99 6.08 -14.23 8.56
N TRP A 100 4.98 -13.56 8.90
CA TRP A 100 3.66 -14.19 8.99
C TRP A 100 3.20 -14.79 7.65
N ILE A 101 3.44 -14.08 6.54
CA ILE A 101 3.11 -14.57 5.19
C ILE A 101 3.92 -15.84 4.90
N VAL A 102 5.23 -15.82 5.12
CA VAL A 102 6.13 -16.96 4.86
C VAL A 102 5.79 -18.14 5.75
N LYS A 103 5.60 -17.92 7.06
CA LYS A 103 5.22 -18.97 8.02
C LYS A 103 3.93 -19.65 7.60
N ALA A 104 2.88 -18.88 7.29
CA ALA A 104 1.62 -19.44 6.84
C ALA A 104 1.76 -20.25 5.55
N ALA A 105 2.51 -19.75 4.56
CA ALA A 105 2.76 -20.47 3.31
C ALA A 105 3.56 -21.77 3.51
N ALA A 106 4.45 -21.80 4.52
CA ALA A 106 5.24 -22.97 4.89
C ALA A 106 4.50 -23.94 5.84
N GLY A 107 3.24 -23.67 6.21
CA GLY A 107 2.52 -24.46 7.20
C GLY A 107 3.08 -24.34 8.63
N ILE A 108 3.89 -23.32 8.88
CA ILE A 108 4.46 -23.02 10.20
C ILE A 108 3.47 -22.11 10.95
N PRO A 109 3.10 -22.45 12.20
CA PRO A 109 2.26 -21.57 13.01
C PRO A 109 2.87 -20.18 13.20
N PHE A 110 2.04 -19.15 13.14
CA PHE A 110 2.38 -17.79 13.54
C PHE A 110 1.37 -17.28 14.56
N SER A 111 1.73 -16.23 15.30
CA SER A 111 0.85 -15.64 16.30
C SER A 111 0.81 -14.14 16.10
N VAL A 112 -0.40 -13.59 16.08
CA VAL A 112 -0.64 -12.15 16.09
C VAL A 112 -0.75 -11.71 17.55
N PRO A 113 0.02 -10.70 18.00
CA PRO A 113 -0.12 -10.16 19.34
C PRO A 113 -1.54 -9.63 19.59
N PRO A 114 -2.08 -9.77 20.82
CA PRO A 114 -3.43 -9.31 21.15
C PRO A 114 -3.58 -7.79 21.09
N ALA A 115 -2.48 -7.05 21.22
CA ALA A 115 -2.43 -5.61 21.08
C ALA A 115 -1.30 -5.22 20.14
N LEU A 116 -1.58 -4.27 19.24
CA LEU A 116 -0.61 -3.70 18.32
C LEU A 116 -0.39 -2.22 18.66
N PRO A 117 0.80 -1.68 18.39
CA PRO A 117 1.02 -0.25 18.54
C PRO A 117 0.10 0.55 17.59
N PRO A 118 -0.18 1.83 17.89
CA PRO A 118 -0.88 2.71 16.97
C PRO A 118 -0.19 2.76 15.62
N GLN A 119 -0.98 2.79 14.54
CA GLN A 119 -0.42 2.92 13.20
C GLN A 119 0.27 4.27 13.01
N ARG A 120 1.44 4.25 12.38
CA ARG A 120 2.16 5.45 11.94
C ARG A 120 1.53 5.99 10.65
N ALA A 121 1.62 7.30 10.47
CA ALA A 121 1.11 7.99 9.28
C ALA A 121 2.12 7.92 8.12
N ILE A 122 2.17 6.77 7.45
CA ILE A 122 3.13 6.48 6.37
C ILE A 122 2.46 6.46 4.99
N THR A 123 3.15 7.01 4.00
CA THR A 123 2.82 6.82 2.57
C THR A 123 3.96 6.10 1.85
N ARG A 124 3.60 5.06 1.09
CA ARG A 124 4.46 4.36 0.15
C ARG A 124 4.18 4.91 -1.25
N HIS A 125 5.18 5.53 -1.89
CA HIS A 125 5.00 6.31 -3.11
C HIS A 125 5.93 5.84 -4.23
N CYS A 126 5.39 5.59 -5.42
CA CYS A 126 6.18 5.28 -6.62
C CYS A 126 6.63 6.58 -7.28
N LEU A 127 7.94 6.71 -7.48
CA LEU A 127 8.53 7.75 -8.31
C LEU A 127 8.28 7.39 -9.77
N MET A 128 7.45 8.19 -10.44
CA MET A 128 7.03 7.97 -11.82
C MET A 128 7.21 9.24 -12.64
N ALA A 129 7.47 9.08 -13.93
CA ALA A 129 7.46 10.19 -14.87
C ALA A 129 6.02 10.60 -15.19
N ASP A 130 5.83 11.83 -15.68
CA ASP A 130 4.53 12.33 -16.16
C ASP A 130 4.40 12.28 -17.69
N HIS A 131 5.51 12.12 -18.42
CA HIS A 131 5.53 11.99 -19.87
C HIS A 131 6.69 11.10 -20.37
N SER A 132 6.62 10.67 -21.64
CA SER A 132 7.68 9.91 -22.32
C SER A 132 8.87 10.81 -22.67
N GLY A 133 10.07 10.23 -22.73
CA GLY A 133 11.31 10.94 -23.05
C GLY A 133 12.52 10.25 -22.44
N ILE A 134 13.55 11.01 -22.06
CA ILE A 134 14.74 10.50 -21.38
C ILE A 134 14.77 11.02 -19.94
N MET A 135 14.79 10.10 -18.97
CA MET A 135 14.92 10.42 -17.55
C MET A 135 16.21 11.21 -17.31
N GLN A 136 16.11 12.38 -16.69
CA GLN A 136 17.26 13.17 -16.28
C GLN A 136 17.66 12.86 -14.84
N ASP A 137 16.74 13.05 -13.90
CA ASP A 137 16.96 12.81 -12.47
C ASP A 137 15.63 12.72 -11.71
N ILE A 138 15.73 12.59 -10.38
CA ILE A 138 14.61 12.65 -9.45
C ILE A 138 14.77 13.92 -8.62
N ARG A 139 13.78 14.81 -8.69
CA ARG A 139 13.69 16.01 -7.87
C ARG A 139 12.77 15.74 -6.68
N LEU A 140 13.29 15.90 -5.48
CA LEU A 140 12.53 15.75 -4.24
C LEU A 140 12.34 17.13 -3.59
N ASP A 141 11.12 17.44 -3.20
CA ASP A 141 10.84 18.57 -2.32
C ASP A 141 11.63 18.40 -1.00
N PRO A 142 12.40 19.42 -0.56
CA PRO A 142 13.28 19.29 0.61
C PRO A 142 12.57 18.90 1.91
N ASP A 143 11.35 19.41 2.14
CA ASP A 143 10.59 19.14 3.36
C ASP A 143 10.02 17.72 3.37
N VAL A 144 9.75 17.16 2.19
CA VAL A 144 9.35 15.76 2.03
C VAL A 144 10.56 14.83 2.11
N ASP A 145 11.68 15.16 1.45
CA ASP A 145 12.90 14.34 1.44
C ASP A 145 13.46 14.13 2.84
N ALA A 146 13.43 15.17 3.69
CA ALA A 146 13.82 15.07 5.10
C ALA A 146 13.01 14.04 5.91
N ARG A 147 11.84 13.62 5.40
CA ARG A 147 10.94 12.64 6.02
C ARG A 147 10.87 11.31 5.27
N ILE A 148 11.65 11.15 4.20
CA ILE A 148 11.83 9.86 3.53
C ILE A 148 12.81 9.03 4.37
N PHE A 149 12.28 8.05 5.10
CA PHE A 149 13.08 7.22 6.01
C PHE A 149 13.50 5.87 5.40
N ASP A 150 12.90 5.48 4.27
CA ASP A 150 13.26 4.28 3.51
C ASP A 150 12.99 4.49 2.01
N ARG A 151 13.83 3.92 1.16
CA ARG A 151 13.74 4.08 -0.30
C ARG A 151 14.41 2.93 -1.05
N MET A 152 13.82 2.58 -2.19
CA MET A 152 14.41 1.70 -3.20
C MET A 152 14.37 2.44 -4.54
N ILE A 153 15.53 2.87 -5.04
CA ILE A 153 15.65 3.64 -6.29
C ILE A 153 16.41 2.80 -7.31
N TRP A 154 15.85 2.67 -8.51
CA TRP A 154 16.47 1.95 -9.62
C TRP A 154 16.49 2.75 -10.92
N GLY A 155 15.84 3.91 -10.95
CA GLY A 155 15.91 4.84 -12.08
C GLY A 155 17.31 5.42 -12.23
N GLN A 156 17.75 5.53 -13.48
CA GLN A 156 19.05 6.08 -13.82
C GLN A 156 18.90 7.21 -14.86
N PRO A 157 19.65 8.31 -14.73
CA PRO A 157 19.77 9.30 -15.80
C PRO A 157 20.08 8.62 -17.14
N GLY A 158 19.41 9.04 -18.21
CA GLY A 158 19.52 8.42 -19.53
C GLY A 158 18.53 7.28 -19.79
N THR A 159 17.74 6.84 -18.79
CA THR A 159 16.72 5.80 -18.99
C THR A 159 15.61 6.30 -19.90
N GLN A 160 15.30 5.54 -20.95
CA GLN A 160 14.19 5.85 -21.83
C GLN A 160 12.84 5.58 -21.14
N VAL A 161 12.00 6.60 -21.09
CA VAL A 161 10.62 6.55 -20.64
C VAL A 161 9.73 6.37 -21.87
N THR A 162 9.25 5.16 -22.10
CA THR A 162 8.31 4.85 -23.20
C THR A 162 6.87 4.93 -22.73
N ASP A 163 6.60 4.46 -21.51
CA ASP A 163 5.26 4.45 -20.91
C ASP A 163 5.31 5.04 -19.48
N PRO A 164 5.05 6.35 -19.34
CA PRO A 164 5.09 7.04 -18.05
C PRO A 164 3.98 6.55 -17.10
N GLY A 165 2.92 5.94 -17.62
CA GLY A 165 1.86 5.35 -16.81
C GLY A 165 2.28 4.05 -16.14
N LEU A 166 3.25 3.31 -16.70
CA LEU A 166 3.71 2.02 -16.17
C LEU A 166 5.04 2.11 -15.44
N GLN A 167 5.95 2.91 -15.97
CA GLN A 167 7.34 2.91 -15.56
C GLN A 167 7.53 3.63 -14.23
N LYS A 168 8.16 2.92 -13.31
CA LYS A 168 8.55 3.41 -11.99
C LYS A 168 10.07 3.49 -11.96
N PHE A 169 10.59 4.47 -11.24
CA PHE A 169 12.03 4.73 -11.08
C PHE A 169 12.48 4.54 -9.64
N GLY A 170 11.53 4.32 -8.74
CA GLY A 170 11.80 4.04 -7.35
C GLY A 170 10.52 3.99 -6.54
N ILE A 171 10.66 3.55 -5.30
CA ILE A 171 9.63 3.60 -4.27
C ILE A 171 10.23 4.25 -3.04
N VAL A 172 9.53 5.20 -2.44
CA VAL A 172 9.93 5.89 -1.21
C VAL A 172 8.85 5.73 -0.15
N PHE A 173 9.27 5.75 1.11
CA PHE A 173 8.37 5.75 2.26
C PHE A 173 8.52 7.06 3.01
N VAL A 174 7.43 7.82 3.08
CA VAL A 174 7.36 9.14 3.72
C VAL A 174 6.65 9.00 5.06
N ASP A 175 7.26 9.49 6.14
CA ASP A 175 6.58 9.67 7.42
C ASP A 175 5.95 11.07 7.50
N HIS A 176 4.64 11.12 7.69
CA HIS A 176 3.90 12.38 7.79
C HIS A 176 3.76 12.86 9.23
N GLY A 177 4.21 12.08 10.22
CA GLY A 177 4.11 12.38 11.65
C GLY A 177 2.69 12.31 12.23
N ASN A 178 1.67 12.73 11.47
CA ASN A 178 0.27 12.68 11.86
C ASN A 178 -0.68 12.52 10.65
N VAL A 179 -1.92 12.14 10.94
CA VAL A 179 -2.96 11.88 9.93
C VAL A 179 -3.36 13.12 9.14
N THR A 180 -3.32 14.32 9.74
CA THR A 180 -3.70 15.57 9.08
C THR A 180 -2.71 15.91 7.97
N GLN A 181 -1.41 15.78 8.26
CA GLN A 181 -0.36 15.98 7.27
C GLN A 181 -0.37 14.88 6.19
N LEU A 182 -0.61 13.63 6.57
CA LEU A 182 -0.78 12.53 5.60
C LEU A 182 -1.89 12.83 4.60
N ARG A 183 -3.07 13.23 5.09
CA ARG A 183 -4.24 13.53 4.23
C ARG A 183 -4.01 14.73 3.31
N SER A 184 -3.19 15.69 3.72
CA SER A 184 -2.91 16.88 2.91
C SER A 184 -1.79 16.65 1.90
N GLU A 185 -0.81 15.81 2.20
CA GLU A 185 0.38 15.61 1.37
C GLU A 185 0.29 14.40 0.44
N ALA A 186 -0.25 13.27 0.89
CA ALA A 186 -0.29 12.04 0.10
C ALA A 186 -0.90 12.23 -1.31
N PRO A 187 -2.00 12.99 -1.51
CA PRO A 187 -2.55 13.25 -2.84
C PRO A 187 -1.64 14.08 -3.77
N ARG A 188 -0.67 14.80 -3.20
CA ARG A 188 0.20 15.75 -3.91
C ARG A 188 1.62 15.23 -4.10
N LEU A 189 1.95 14.03 -3.61
CA LEU A 189 3.33 13.52 -3.64
C LEU A 189 3.91 13.43 -5.07
N GLN A 190 3.10 13.15 -6.10
CA GLN A 190 3.58 13.17 -7.50
C GLN A 190 4.04 14.56 -7.97
N GLN A 191 3.54 15.63 -7.34
CA GLN A 191 3.96 17.01 -7.64
C GLN A 191 5.21 17.39 -6.83
N LEU A 192 5.39 16.79 -5.65
CA LEU A 192 6.49 17.08 -4.73
C LEU A 192 7.72 16.22 -5.02
N LEU A 193 7.53 15.01 -5.53
CA LEU A 193 8.58 14.03 -5.80
C LEU A 193 8.55 13.65 -7.29
N GLN A 194 9.30 14.37 -8.11
CA GLN A 194 9.17 14.34 -9.56
C GLN A 194 10.31 13.56 -10.22
N CYS A 195 9.98 12.65 -11.14
CA CYS A 195 10.96 12.15 -12.11
C CYS A 195 11.02 13.11 -13.29
N ARG A 196 12.14 13.81 -13.49
CA ARG A 196 12.28 14.76 -14.59
C ARG A 196 12.67 14.04 -15.87
N VAL A 197 12.03 14.42 -16.97
CA VAL A 197 12.20 13.83 -18.30
C VAL A 197 12.42 14.96 -19.32
N ILE A 198 13.24 14.70 -20.33
CA ILE A 198 13.46 15.57 -21.50
C ILE A 198 13.17 14.88 -22.83
#